data_AF-A0A2T6FIA7-F1
#
_entry.id   AF-A0A2T6FIA7-F1
#
_cell.length_a   1.000
_cell.length_b   1.000
_cell.length_c   1.000
_cell.angle_alpha   90.00
_cell.angle_beta   90.00
_cell.angle_gamma   90.00
#
_symmetry.space_group_name_H-M   'P 1'
#
loop_
_entity.id
_entity.type
_entity.pdbx_description
1 polymer ?
#
loop_
_entity_poly.entity_id
_entity_poly.type
_entity_poly.pdbx_seq_one_letter_code
_entity_poly.pdbx_strand_id
1 'polypeptide(L)' 'MLRQLLSISQTAERLRVRPDYVRALVAKKRLTFIHGEQLDAAEVEQLAKLMDKLRKNGIATLVEISAQGDINL' A
#
# COMPACT_ATOMS: atom_id res chain seq x y z
N MET A 1 23.22 0.64 -1.61
CA MET A 1 22.14 1.60 -1.29
C MET A 1 21.70 1.36 0.14
N LEU A 2 21.59 2.40 0.96
CA LEU A 2 21.04 2.29 2.31
C LEU A 2 19.56 1.86 2.20
N ARG A 3 19.16 0.81 2.94
CA ARG A 3 17.74 0.44 3.06
C ARG A 3 17.04 1.53 3.85
N GLN A 4 16.21 2.30 3.17
CA GLN A 4 15.32 3.26 3.83
C GLN A 4 14.09 2.49 4.31
N LEU A 5 13.83 2.55 5.62
CA LEU A 5 12.69 1.92 6.25
C LEU A 5 11.57 2.95 6.42
N LEU A 6 10.34 2.54 6.12
CA LEU A 6 9.15 3.38 6.19
C LEU A 6 8.16 2.85 7.22
N SER A 7 7.57 3.75 7.99
CA SER A 7 6.41 3.41 8.81
C SER A 7 5.16 3.18 7.94
N ILE A 8 4.14 2.55 8.51
CA ILE A 8 2.84 2.34 7.84
C ILE A 8 2.26 3.65 7.30
N SER A 9 2.31 4.73 8.09
CA SER A 9 1.79 6.04 7.67
C SER A 9 2.56 6.61 6.48
N GLN A 10 3.89 6.51 6.48
CA GLN A 10 4.73 6.96 5.36
C GLN A 10 4.51 6.13 4.09
N THR A 11 4.29 4.82 4.23
CA THR A 11 3.94 3.94 3.11
C THR A 11 2.55 4.28 2.56
N ALA A 12 1.57 4.54 3.43
CA ALA A 12 0.21 4.90 3.04
C ALA A 12 0.20 6.18 2.19
N GLU A 13 0.96 7.20 2.61
CA GLU A 13 1.12 8.45 1.88
C GLU A 13 1.74 8.22 0.49
N ARG A 14 2.83 7.44 0.42
CA ARG A 14 3.48 7.10 -0.87
C ARG A 14 2.56 6.38 -1.84
N LEU A 15 1.77 5.41 -1.35
CA LEU A 15 0.84 4.64 -2.18
C LEU A 15 -0.47 5.39 -2.47
N ARG A 16 -0.69 6.53 -1.79
CA ARG A 16 -1.94 7.31 -1.79
C ARG A 16 -3.14 6.45 -1.38
N VAL A 17 -3.00 5.74 -0.26
CA VAL A 17 -4.03 4.86 0.31
C VAL A 17 -4.16 5.11 1.81
N ARG A 18 -5.16 4.50 2.45
CA ARG A 18 -5.30 4.55 3.91
C ARG A 18 -4.27 3.64 4.60
N PRO A 19 -3.80 3.99 5.82
CA PRO A 19 -2.92 3.12 6.62
C PRO A 19 -3.45 1.70 6.82
N ASP A 20 -4.77 1.55 7.00
CA ASP A 20 -5.42 0.25 7.16
C ASP A 20 -5.24 -0.64 5.92
N TYR A 21 -5.22 -0.04 4.74
CA TYR A 21 -4.99 -0.76 3.49
C TYR A 21 -3.55 -1.26 3.39
N VAL A 22 -2.57 -0.54 3.93
CA VAL A 22 -1.18 -1.01 4.01
C VAL A 22 -1.09 -2.26 4.88
N ARG A 23 -1.81 -2.30 6.02
CA ARG A 23 -1.91 -3.49 6.86
C ARG A 23 -2.54 -4.66 6.10
N ALA A 24 -3.59 -4.41 5.31
CA ALA A 24 -4.20 -5.42 4.45
C ALA A 24 -3.24 -5.94 3.36
N LEU A 25 -2.39 -5.09 2.78
CA LEU A 25 -1.36 -5.50 1.82
C LEU A 25 -0.31 -6.42 2.46
N VAL A 26 0.08 -6.14 3.71
CA VAL A 26 0.99 -7.01 4.47
C VAL A 26 0.31 -8.35 4.81
N ALA A 27 -0.94 -8.32 5.28
CA ALA A 27 -1.71 -9.54 5.55
C ALA A 27 -1.89 -10.42 4.29
N LYS A 28 -2.03 -9.79 3.12
CA LYS A 28 -2.10 -10.46 1.81
C LYS A 28 -0.71 -10.84 1.25
N LYS A 29 0.37 -10.69 2.01
CA LYS A 29 1.77 -10.96 1.62
C LYS A 29 2.22 -10.21 0.35
N ARG A 30 1.64 -9.04 0.08
CA ARG A 30 2.04 -8.14 -1.01
C ARG A 30 3.15 -7.19 -0.59
N LEU A 31 3.28 -6.95 0.70
CA LEU A 31 4.36 -6.22 1.35
C LEU A 31 4.84 -7.05 2.54
N THR A 32 6.10 -6.87 2.95
CA THR A 32 6.68 -7.59 4.08
C THR A 32 7.23 -6.60 5.09
N PHE A 33 6.98 -6.86 6.38
CA PHE A 33 7.66 -6.12 7.43
C PHE A 33 9.09 -6.64 7.60
N ILE A 34 10.06 -5.72 7.60
CA ILE A 34 11.48 -6.06 7.69
C ILE A 34 12.01 -5.89 9.12
N HIS A 35 11.52 -4.87 9.82
CA HIS A 35 11.93 -4.58 11.20
C HIS A 35 10.73 -4.02 11.98
N GLY A 36 10.12 -4.83 12.84
CA GLY A 36 8.87 -4.45 13.52
C GLY A 36 7.73 -4.21 12.52
N GLU A 37 7.12 -3.02 12.55
CA GLU A 37 6.08 -2.59 11.59
C GLU A 37 6.65 -1.72 10.44
N GLN A 38 7.95 -1.82 10.14
CA GLN A 38 8.59 -1.04 9.07
C GLN A 38 8.71 -1.79 7.74
N LEU A 39 8.58 -1.05 6.65
CA LEU A 39 8.54 -1.53 5.26
C LEU A 39 9.76 -1.02 4.47
N ASP A 40 10.25 -1.80 3.50
CA ASP A 40 11.31 -1.33 2.60
C ASP A 40 10.77 -0.24 1.66
N ALA A 41 11.42 0.91 1.64
CA ALA A 41 11.08 1.96 0.67
C ALA A 41 11.19 1.48 -0.78
N ALA A 42 12.14 0.57 -1.08
CA ALA A 42 12.31 0.06 -2.45
C ALA A 42 11.13 -0.81 -2.88
N GLU A 43 10.59 -1.65 -2.00
CA GLU A 43 9.40 -2.47 -2.28
C GLU A 43 8.15 -1.59 -2.45
N VAL A 44 7.99 -0.60 -1.57
CA VAL A 44 6.88 0.37 -1.63
C VAL A 44 6.89 1.14 -2.95
N GLU A 45 8.06 1.59 -3.41
CA GLU A 45 8.24 2.29 -4.68
C GLU A 45 7.86 1.42 -5.89
N GLN A 46 8.25 0.14 -5.88
CA GLN A 46 7.86 -0.80 -6.94
C GLN A 46 6.35 -1.03 -6.97
N LEU A 47 5.72 -1.17 -5.81
CA LEU A 47 4.28 -1.31 -5.71
C LEU A 47 3.55 -0.04 -6.18
N ALA A 48 4.03 1.16 -5.82
CA ALA A 48 3.48 2.43 -6.27
C ALA A 48 3.47 2.51 -7.81
N LYS A 49 4.59 2.15 -8.45
CA LYS A 49 4.70 2.12 -9.92
C LYS A 49 3.74 1.13 -10.56
N LEU A 50 3.56 -0.05 -9.97
CA LEU A 50 2.58 -1.04 -10.43
C LEU A 50 1.16 -0.47 -10.32
N MET A 51 0.80 0.10 -9.18
CA MET A 51 -0.51 0.69 -8.93
C MET A 51 -0.81 1.84 -9.90
N ASP A 52 0.16 2.71 -10.17
CA ASP A 52 0.01 3.79 -11.15
C ASP A 52 -0.16 3.27 -12.58
N LYS A 53 0.55 2.19 -12.94
CA LYS A 53 0.35 1.53 -14.24
C LYS A 53 -1.05 0.92 -14.36
N LEU A 54 -1.56 0.29 -13.29
CA LEU A 54 -2.91 -0.26 -13.25
C LEU A 54 -4.00 0.83 -13.34
N ARG A 55 -3.81 1.94 -12.63
CA ARG A 55 -4.69 3.12 -12.72
C ARG A 55 -4.75 3.70 -14.13
N LYS A 56 -3.59 3.87 -14.77
CA LYS A 56 -3.48 4.40 -16.15
C LYS A 56 -4.14 3.50 -17.21
N ASN A 57 -4.14 2.18 -16.98
CA ASN A 57 -4.70 1.22 -17.93
C ASN A 57 -6.22 0.98 -17.75
N GLY A 58 -6.92 1.78 -16.94
CA GLY A 58 -8.37 1.64 -16.75
C GLY A 58 -8.80 0.45 -15.90
N ILE A 59 -7.85 -0.30 -15.31
CA ILE A 59 -8.11 -1.36 -14.32
C ILE A 59 -8.30 -0.72 -12.92
N ALA A 60 -8.92 0.46 -12.89
CA ALA A 60 -9.10 1.28 -11.70
C ALA A 60 -10.14 0.68 -10.74
N THR A 61 -11.02 -0.20 -11.22
CA THR A 61 -12.11 -0.80 -10.44
C THR A 61 -11.62 -1.76 -9.34
N LEU A 62 -10.35 -2.16 -9.31
CA LEU A 62 -9.84 -3.10 -8.31
C LEU A 62 -9.21 -2.45 -7.07
N VAL A 63 -9.16 -1.11 -7.00
CA VAL A 63 -8.66 -0.37 -5.82
C VAL A 63 -9.81 0.12 -4.90
N GLU A 64 -11.07 0.03 -5.35
CA GLU A 64 -12.26 0.36 -4.55
C GLU A 64 -12.75 -0.76 -3.61
N ILE A 65 -12.10 -1.93 -3.57
CA ILE A 65 -12.61 -3.10 -2.80
C ILE A 65 -12.21 -3.05 -1.30
N SER A 66 -11.88 -1.89 -0.73
CA SER A 66 -11.63 -1.80 0.72
C SER A 66 -11.99 -0.46 1.37
N ALA A 67 -12.69 0.43 0.66
CA ALA A 67 -13.22 1.68 1.24
C ALA A 67 -14.75 1.65 1.46
N GLN A 68 -15.46 0.69 0.87
CA GLN A 68 -16.91 0.55 1.03
C GLN A 68 -17.23 -0.51 2.08
N GLY A 69 -17.13 -0.12 3.35
CA GLY A 69 -17.46 -0.98 4.48
C GLY A 69 -17.26 -0.24 5.79
N ASP A 70 -18.09 0.79 6.01
CA ASP A 70 -18.62 1.21 7.31
C ASP A 70 -19.34 2.56 7.15
N ILE A 71 -20.57 2.48 6.63
CA ILE A 71 -21.62 3.47 6.93
C ILE A 71 -22.81 2.65 7.42
N ASN A 72 -22.80 2.34 8.72
CA ASN A 72 -24.01 1.96 9.43
C ASN A 72 -24.78 3.25 9.74
N LEU A 73 -25.90 3.45 9.06
CA LEU A 73 -27.02 4.30 9.48
C LEU A 73 -28.30 3.65 8.98
#